data_AF-A0A7V8XL64-F1
#
_entry.id   AF-A0A7V8XL64-F1
#
_cell.length_a   1.000
_cell.length_b   1.000
_cell.length_c   1.000
_cell.angle_alpha   90.00
_cell.angle_beta   90.00
_cell.angle_gamma   90.00
#
_symmetry.space_group_name_H-M   'P 1'
#
loop_
_entity.id
_entity.type
_entity.pdbx_description
1 polymer ?
#
loop_
_entity_poly.entity_id
_entity_poly.type
_entity_poly.pdbx_seq_one_letter_code
_entity_poly.pdbx_strand_id
1 'polypeptide(L)' 'MDGVLARLEATERELSSRRRKLHDRLASFPNSATVERERELSRQRRELHAEIDALRARRSAMRLERADSGNF' A
#
# COMPACT_ATOMS: atom_id res chain seq x y z
N MET A 1 8.12 8.66 12.93
CA MET A 1 7.34 8.77 11.68
C MET A 1 7.84 7.79 10.62
N ASP A 2 9.14 7.73 10.30
CA ASP A 2 9.65 6.85 9.24
C ASP A 2 9.47 5.34 9.49
N GLY A 3 9.50 4.89 10.75
CA GLY A 3 9.23 3.49 11.08
C GLY A 3 7.79 3.04 10.81
N VAL A 4 6.81 3.95 10.86
CA VAL A 4 5.41 3.64 10.55
C VAL A 4 5.23 3.49 9.03
N LEU A 5 5.78 4.43 8.25
CA LEU A 5 5.75 4.35 6.79
C LEU A 5 6.42 3.09 6.26
N ALA A 6 7.62 2.76 6.77
CA ALA A 6 8.33 1.54 6.37
C ALA A 6 7.54 0.27 6.69
N ARG A 7 6.83 0.24 7.84
CA ARG A 7 5.96 -0.89 8.21
C ARG A 7 4.74 -1.01 7.29
N LEU A 8 4.10 0.11 6.96
CA LEU A 8 2.98 0.11 6.02
C LEU A 8 3.43 -0.34 4.62
N GLU A 9 4.56 0.14 4.13
CA GLU A 9 5.13 -0.29 2.85
C GLU A 9 5.48 -1.79 2.82
N ALA A 10 6.04 -2.33 3.91
CA ALA A 10 6.29 -3.77 4.02
C ALA A 10 4.99 -4.59 3.98
N THR A 11 3.95 -4.10 4.66
CA THR A 11 2.62 -4.73 4.69
C THR A 11 1.96 -4.69 3.31
N GLU A 12 2.10 -3.59 2.57
CA GLU A 12 1.59 -3.44 1.20
C GLU A 12 2.22 -4.43 0.23
N ARG A 13 3.54 -4.62 0.33
CA ARG A 13 4.28 -5.61 -0.47
C ARG A 13 3.83 -7.03 -0.17
N GLU A 14 3.61 -7.35 1.10
CA GLU A 14 3.14 -8.67 1.50
C GLU A 14 1.74 -8.96 0.95
N LEU A 15 0.80 -8.01 1.09
CA LEU A 15 -0.54 -8.13 0.52
C LEU A 15 -0.50 -8.28 -1.00
N SER A 16 0.35 -7.52 -1.68
CA SER A 16 0.56 -7.62 -3.13
C SER A 16 1.08 -9.00 -3.55
N SER A 17 2.00 -9.59 -2.78
CA SER A 17 2.53 -10.93 -3.04
C SER A 17 1.45 -12.00 -2.85
N ARG A 18 0.69 -11.92 -1.74
CA ARG A 18 -0.43 -12.84 -1.46
C ARG A 18 -1.51 -12.77 -2.53
N ARG A 19 -1.89 -11.56 -2.96
CA ARG A 19 -2.87 -11.34 -4.04
C ARG A 19 -2.39 -11.94 -5.35
N ARG A 20 -1.11 -11.77 -5.71
CA ARG A 20 -0.54 -12.33 -6.94
C ARG A 20 -0.62 -13.85 -6.96
N LYS A 21 -0.22 -14.51 -5.87
CA LYS A 21 -0.34 -15.97 -5.74
C LYS A 21 -1.77 -16.47 -5.88
N LEU A 22 -2.74 -15.73 -5.32
CA LEU A 22 -4.17 -16.06 -5.46
C LEU A 22 -4.68 -15.82 -6.87
N HIS A 23 -4.25 -14.73 -7.52
CA HIS A 23 -4.60 -14.42 -8.90
C HIS A 23 -4.06 -15.48 -9.87
N ASP A 24 -2.79 -15.87 -9.72
CA ASP A 24 -2.17 -16.92 -10.54
C ASP A 24 -2.90 -18.26 -10.38
N ARG A 25 -3.32 -18.59 -9.14
CA ARG A 25 -4.18 -19.76 -8.87
C ARG A 25 -5.54 -19.63 -9.53
N LEU A 26 -6.20 -18.48 -9.46
CA LEU A 26 -7.49 -18.23 -10.10
C LEU A 26 -7.42 -18.31 -11.63
N ALA A 27 -6.32 -17.87 -12.23
CA ALA A 27 -6.09 -17.95 -13.67
C ALA A 27 -6.03 -19.41 -14.16
N SER A 28 -5.53 -20.31 -13.31
CA SER A 28 -5.43 -21.75 -13.62
C SER A 28 -6.67 -22.54 -13.18
N PHE A 29 -7.23 -22.21 -12.01
CA PHE A 29 -8.34 -22.91 -11.36
C PHE A 29 -9.29 -21.88 -10.71
N PRO A 30 -10.30 -21.40 -11.44
CA PRO A 30 -11.24 -20.43 -10.90
C PRO A 30 -12.08 -21.07 -9.79
N ASN A 31 -12.12 -20.40 -8.63
CA ASN A 31 -12.93 -20.81 -7.49
C ASN A 31 -13.56 -19.56 -6.86
N SER A 32 -14.89 -19.56 -6.71
CA SER A 32 -15.67 -18.45 -6.16
C SER A 32 -15.16 -17.97 -4.80
N ALA A 33 -14.77 -18.89 -3.91
CA ALA A 33 -14.20 -18.53 -2.60
C ALA A 33 -12.84 -17.82 -2.72
N THR A 34 -12.06 -18.18 -3.75
CA THR A 34 -10.75 -17.59 -4.03
C THR A 34 -10.91 -16.21 -4.71
N VAL A 35 -11.94 -16.03 -5.53
CA VAL A 35 -12.32 -14.73 -6.14
C VAL A 35 -12.69 -13.72 -5.05
N GLU A 36 -13.55 -14.10 -4.11
CA GLU A 36 -13.93 -13.22 -3.00
C GLU A 36 -12.73 -12.85 -2.12
N ARG A 37 -11.81 -13.80 -1.89
CA ARG A 37 -10.55 -13.54 -1.17
C ARG A 37 -9.64 -12.57 -1.94
N GLU A 38 -9.56 -12.67 -3.27
CA GLU A 38 -8.76 -11.77 -4.11
C GLU A 38 -9.33 -10.35 -4.07
N ARG A 39 -10.66 -10.21 -4.15
CA ARG A 39 -11.36 -8.92 -4.04
C ARG A 39 -11.13 -8.26 -2.70
N GLU A 40 -11.22 -9.04 -1.62
CA GLU A 40 -10.94 -8.59 -0.26
C GLU A 40 -9.51 -8.05 -0.14
N LEU A 41 -8.51 -8.82 -0.61
CA LEU A 41 -7.11 -8.39 -0.60
C LEU A 41 -6.87 -7.15 -1.49
N SER A 42 -7.57 -7.05 -2.62
CA SER A 42 -7.53 -5.87 -3.49
C SER A 42 -8.12 -4.62 -2.80
N ARG A 43 -9.14 -4.77 -1.95
CA ARG A 43 -9.67 -3.67 -1.15
C ARG A 43 -8.67 -3.23 -0.09
N GLN A 44 -8.17 -4.17 0.71
CA GLN A 44 -7.18 -3.90 1.76
C GLN A 44 -5.91 -3.24 1.20
N ARG A 45 -5.41 -3.72 0.05
CA ARG A 45 -4.25 -3.10 -0.61
C ARG A 45 -4.52 -1.66 -1.01
N ARG A 46 -5.71 -1.35 -1.55
CA ARG A 46 -6.06 0.02 -1.97
C ARG A 46 -6.16 0.97 -0.77
N GLU A 47 -6.78 0.53 0.32
CA GLU A 47 -6.86 1.31 1.56
C GLU A 47 -5.47 1.62 2.11
N LEU A 48 -4.61 0.59 2.19
CA LEU A 48 -3.25 0.73 2.68
C LEU A 48 -2.39 1.63 1.77
N HIS A 49 -2.58 1.53 0.46
CA HIS A 49 -1.88 2.37 -0.51
C HIS A 49 -2.28 3.85 -0.37
N ALA A 50 -3.58 4.13 -0.18
CA ALA A 50 -4.07 5.48 0.07
C ALA A 50 -3.49 6.08 1.36
N GLU A 51 -3.36 5.27 2.42
CA GLU A 51 -2.74 5.71 3.67
C GLU A 51 -1.25 6.03 3.50
N ILE A 52 -0.52 5.17 2.77
CA ILE A 52 0.90 5.40 2.43
C ILE A 52 1.06 6.68 1.61
N ASP A 53 0.20 6.90 0.60
CA ASP A 53 0.26 8.09 -0.25
C ASP A 53 -0.03 9.37 0.54
N ALA A 54 -1.02 9.35 1.43
CA ALA A 54 -1.30 10.47 2.32
C ALA A 54 -0.11 10.79 3.24
N LEU A 55 0.55 9.77 3.80
CA LEU A 55 1.73 9.96 4.63
C LEU A 55 2.92 10.49 3.83
N ARG A 56 3.14 10.00 2.60
CA ARG A 56 4.18 10.50 1.68
C ARG A 56 3.94 11.94 1.28
N ALA A 57 2.70 12.30 0.95
CA ALA A 57 2.31 13.68 0.62
C ALA A 57 2.57 14.61 1.81
N ARG A 58 2.13 14.22 3.02
CA ARG A 58 2.36 15.00 4.23
C ARG A 58 3.84 15.17 4.55
N ARG A 59 4.65 14.12 4.39
CA ARG A 59 6.12 14.20 4.59
C ARG A 59 6.78 15.12 3.57
N SER A 60 6.32 15.08 2.33
CA SER A 60 6.84 15.94 1.25
C SER A 60 6.50 17.41 1.52
N ALA A 61 5.27 17.71 1.94
CA ALA A 61 4.86 19.06 2.33
C ALA A 61 5.70 19.61 3.50
N MET A 62 5.86 18.85 4.59
CA MET A 62 6.71 19.27 5.72
C MET A 62 8.18 19.48 5.33
N ARG A 63 8.68 18.70 4.37
CA ARG A 63 10.06 18.86 3.87
C ARG A 63 10.22 20.14 3.07
N LEU A 64 9.22 20.46 2.25
CA LEU A 64 9.19 21.69 1.45
C LEU A 64 9.11 22.93 2.36
N GLU A 65 8.21 22.94 3.34
CA GLU A 65 8.08 24.03 4.33
C GLU A 65 9.40 24.27 5.09
N ARG A 66 10.09 23.20 5.48
CA ARG A 66 11.40 23.29 6.15
C ARG A 66 12.52 23.82 5.24
N ALA A 67 12.46 23.53 3.94
CA ALA A 67 13.44 24.04 2.98
C ALA A 67 13.23 25.54 2.73
N ASP A 68 11.98 25.99 2.63
CA ASP A 68 11.64 27.41 2.44
C ASP A 68 11.94 28.26 3.69
N SER A 69 11.83 27.68 4.90
CA SER A 69 12.09 28.39 6.16
C SER A 69 13.57 28.59 6.49
N GLY A 70 14.48 27.92 5.77
CA GLY A 70 15.94 28.01 5.98
C GLY A 70 16.64 28.98 5.02
N ASN A 71 15.89 29.67 4.16
CA ASN A 71 16.43 30.51 3.09
C ASN A 71 16.30 32.03 3.38
N PHE A 72 16.40 32.44 4.63
CA PHE A 72 16.41 33.85 5.07
C PHE A 72 17.64 34.17 5.92
#